data_AF-A0A0D7B7T1-F1
#
_entry.id   AF-A0A0D7B7T1-F1
#
_cell.length_a   1.000
_cell.length_b   1.000
_cell.length_c   1.000
_cell.angle_alpha   90.00
_cell.angle_beta   90.00
_cell.angle_gamma   90.00
#
_symmetry.space_group_name_H-M   'P 1'
#
loop_
_entity.id
_entity.type
_entity.pdbx_description
1 polymer ?
#
loop_
_entity_poly.entity_id
_entity_poly.type
_entity_poly.pdbx_seq_one_letter_code
_entity_poly.pdbx_strand_id
1 'polypeptide(L)'
;MSQTLTITSKEELRAIIETIKDAVSIANPEQDQDCRILEEMKINLKQQRQERNQEIRDTKAKVKGAQQVLEQARQAAERPQSAPSAETMAARLEAVDAEMHTTCKHLENLDALVQSKTVELAENTKLARELESRDVSAEHREMLDGTTLRMRMFTRLGFRTESERADGVVSKIIAADHFGQRVESVDLGQYSDVSDFELTKRLWDVVAIPTP
;
A
#
# COMPACT_ATOMS: atom_id res chain seq x y z
N MET A 1 -61.43 25.64 -101.72
CA MET A 1 -61.03 26.37 -102.94
C MET A 1 -59.55 26.13 -103.17
N SER A 2 -59.20 24.99 -103.75
CA SER A 2 -57.82 24.66 -104.13
C SER A 2 -57.64 25.08 -105.59
N GLN A 3 -56.78 26.07 -105.84
CA GLN A 3 -56.42 26.46 -107.20
C GLN A 3 -55.49 25.38 -107.77
N THR A 4 -56.01 24.58 -108.69
CA THR A 4 -55.22 23.69 -109.54
C THR A 4 -54.52 24.54 -110.60
N LEU A 5 -53.23 24.81 -110.42
CA LEU A 5 -52.37 25.43 -111.42
C LEU A 5 -52.19 24.46 -112.59
N THR A 6 -52.86 24.71 -113.70
CA THR A 6 -52.61 24.04 -114.98
C THR A 6 -51.31 24.56 -115.55
N ILE A 7 -50.25 23.75 -115.48
CA ILE A 7 -48.93 24.06 -116.04
C ILE A 7 -48.99 23.80 -117.55
N THR A 8 -48.85 24.84 -118.37
CA THR A 8 -49.06 24.76 -119.82
C THR A 8 -47.80 24.96 -120.67
N SER A 9 -46.63 25.25 -120.09
CA SER A 9 -45.36 25.34 -120.85
C SER A 9 -44.21 24.56 -120.22
N LYS A 10 -43.42 23.88 -121.07
CA LYS A 10 -42.18 23.16 -120.71
C LYS A 10 -41.12 24.06 -120.09
N GLU A 11 -41.20 25.37 -120.35
CA GLU A 11 -40.30 26.39 -119.81
C GLU A 11 -40.63 26.71 -118.34
N GLU A 12 -41.91 26.73 -117.97
CA GLU A 12 -42.35 26.92 -116.59
C GLU A 12 -41.93 25.74 -115.70
N LEU A 13 -42.04 24.51 -116.22
CA LEU A 13 -41.51 23.33 -115.52
C LEU A 13 -40.00 23.40 -115.32
N ARG A 14 -39.24 23.90 -116.31
CA ARG A 14 -37.78 24.05 -116.17
C ARG A 14 -37.44 25.12 -115.14
N ALA A 15 -38.12 26.26 -115.16
CA ALA A 15 -37.94 27.33 -114.18
C ALA A 15 -38.31 26.89 -112.76
N ILE A 16 -39.38 26.09 -112.61
CA ILE A 16 -39.76 25.49 -111.32
C ILE A 16 -38.72 24.46 -110.87
N ILE A 17 -38.20 23.62 -111.77
CA ILE A 17 -37.14 22.66 -111.44
C ILE A 17 -35.84 23.38 -111.04
N GLU A 18 -35.52 24.49 -111.69
CA GLU A 18 -34.34 25.31 -111.41
C GLU A 18 -34.47 26.02 -110.06
N THR A 19 -35.62 26.64 -109.78
CA THR A 19 -35.89 27.23 -108.45
C THR A 19 -35.94 26.19 -107.33
N ILE A 20 -36.45 24.97 -107.59
CA ILE A 20 -36.38 23.87 -106.62
C ILE A 20 -34.92 23.44 -106.40
N LYS A 21 -34.10 23.38 -107.45
CA LYS A 21 -32.67 23.05 -107.31
C LYS A 21 -31.89 24.14 -106.57
N ASP A 22 -32.19 25.40 -106.82
CA ASP A 22 -31.58 26.53 -106.09
C ASP A 22 -32.03 26.54 -104.62
N ALA A 23 -33.31 26.29 -104.34
CA ALA A 23 -33.83 26.15 -102.98
C ALA A 23 -33.20 24.96 -102.23
N VAL A 24 -32.97 23.83 -102.91
CA VAL A 24 -32.29 22.65 -102.35
C VAL A 24 -30.80 22.90 -102.12
N SER A 25 -30.15 23.69 -102.98
CA SER A 25 -28.74 24.10 -102.82
C SER A 25 -28.55 25.04 -101.62
N ILE A 26 -29.53 25.94 -101.38
CA ILE A 26 -29.55 26.83 -100.22
C ILE A 26 -29.88 26.05 -98.93
N ALA A 27 -30.77 25.06 -99.01
CA ALA A 27 -31.15 24.21 -97.88
C ALA A 27 -30.16 23.05 -97.65
N ASN A 28 -28.86 23.33 -97.64
CA ASN A 28 -27.84 22.33 -97.35
C ASN A 28 -27.71 22.14 -95.82
N PRO A 29 -28.20 21.02 -95.24
CA PRO A 29 -28.30 20.85 -93.78
C PRO A 29 -26.94 20.76 -93.09
N GLU A 30 -25.85 20.54 -93.83
CA GLU A 30 -24.48 20.51 -93.28
C GLU A 30 -23.85 21.91 -93.09
N GLN A 31 -24.34 22.92 -93.82
CA GLN A 31 -23.85 24.31 -93.74
C GLN A 31 -24.78 25.24 -92.95
N ASP A 32 -26.01 24.79 -92.68
CA ASP A 32 -27.00 25.57 -91.94
C ASP A 32 -26.59 25.68 -90.46
N GLN A 33 -26.30 26.90 -90.00
CA GLN A 33 -25.71 27.15 -88.68
C GLN A 33 -26.62 26.63 -87.55
N ASP A 34 -27.93 26.71 -87.73
CA ASP A 34 -28.92 26.28 -86.75
C ASP A 34 -28.92 24.76 -86.53
N CYS A 35 -28.71 23.96 -87.59
CA CYS A 35 -28.59 22.49 -87.49
C CYS A 35 -27.34 22.08 -86.70
N ARG A 36 -26.20 22.76 -86.94
CA ARG A 36 -24.95 22.54 -86.19
C ARG A 36 -25.10 22.90 -84.71
N ILE A 37 -25.73 24.04 -84.41
CA ILE A 37 -26.01 24.47 -83.02
C ILE A 37 -26.87 23.42 -82.30
N LEU A 38 -27.88 22.83 -82.96
CA LEU A 38 -28.72 21.79 -82.37
C LEU A 38 -27.96 20.48 -82.11
N GLU A 39 -27.04 20.09 -82.98
CA GLU A 39 -26.19 18.92 -82.78
C GLU A 39 -25.19 19.13 -81.65
N GLU A 40 -24.55 20.30 -81.60
CA GLU A 40 -23.66 20.71 -80.50
C GLU A 40 -24.42 20.75 -79.18
N MET A 41 -25.65 21.28 -79.14
CA MET A 41 -26.51 21.23 -77.96
C MET A 41 -26.82 19.79 -77.53
N LYS A 42 -27.10 18.87 -78.47
CA LYS A 42 -27.33 17.46 -78.15
C LYS A 42 -26.08 16.79 -77.58
N ILE A 43 -24.90 17.11 -78.10
CA ILE A 43 -23.62 16.59 -77.60
C ILE A 43 -23.34 17.15 -76.20
N ASN A 44 -23.51 18.45 -75.99
CA ASN A 44 -23.35 19.10 -74.68
C ASN A 44 -24.33 18.55 -73.64
N LEU A 45 -25.58 18.30 -74.00
CA LEU A 45 -26.57 17.68 -73.10
C LEU A 45 -26.19 16.24 -72.74
N LYS A 46 -25.62 15.47 -73.68
CA LYS A 46 -25.12 14.11 -73.41
C LYS A 46 -23.91 14.16 -72.47
N GLN A 47 -22.97 15.08 -72.71
CA GLN A 47 -21.80 15.27 -71.84
C GLN A 47 -22.22 15.69 -70.44
N GLN A 48 -23.10 16.69 -70.27
CA GLN A 48 -23.63 17.09 -68.96
C GLN A 48 -24.34 15.95 -68.23
N ARG A 49 -25.09 15.10 -68.94
CA ARG A 49 -25.72 13.91 -68.34
C ARG A 49 -24.67 12.90 -67.88
N GLN A 50 -23.61 12.72 -68.65
CA GLN A 50 -22.52 11.81 -68.31
C GLN A 50 -21.74 12.32 -67.09
N GLU A 51 -21.40 13.61 -67.06
CA GLU A 51 -20.76 14.28 -65.91
C GLU A 51 -21.63 14.16 -64.65
N ARG A 52 -22.91 14.51 -64.74
CA ARG A 52 -23.85 14.38 -63.61
C ARG A 52 -23.95 12.94 -63.13
N ASN A 53 -24.01 11.97 -64.03
CA ASN A 53 -24.04 10.56 -63.66
C ASN A 53 -22.72 10.11 -63.00
N GLN A 54 -21.59 10.66 -63.44
CA GLN A 54 -20.29 10.39 -62.85
C GLN A 54 -20.21 11.00 -61.44
N GLU A 55 -20.64 12.25 -61.25
CA GLU A 55 -20.73 12.90 -59.95
C GLU A 55 -21.66 12.14 -58.99
N ILE A 56 -22.81 11.65 -59.47
CA ILE A 56 -23.72 10.80 -58.68
C ILE A 56 -23.04 9.49 -58.28
N ARG A 57 -22.26 8.87 -59.17
CA ARG A 57 -21.51 7.65 -58.86
C ARG A 57 -20.41 7.92 -57.83
N ASP A 58 -19.65 8.99 -58.00
CA ASP A 58 -18.54 9.35 -57.13
C ASP A 58 -19.04 9.76 -55.74
N THR A 59 -20.12 10.52 -55.66
CA THR A 59 -20.78 10.86 -54.38
C THR A 59 -21.34 9.61 -53.70
N LYS A 60 -21.99 8.70 -54.45
CA LYS A 60 -22.47 7.43 -53.90
C LYS A 60 -21.33 6.55 -53.38
N ALA A 61 -20.20 6.51 -54.09
CA ALA A 61 -19.01 5.80 -53.64
C ALA A 61 -18.42 6.40 -52.36
N LYS A 62 -18.34 7.74 -52.28
CA LYS A 62 -17.90 8.46 -51.07
C LYS A 62 -18.83 8.21 -49.88
N VAL A 63 -20.15 8.25 -50.07
CA VAL A 63 -21.13 7.96 -49.02
C VAL A 63 -20.98 6.52 -48.53
N LYS A 64 -20.82 5.56 -49.44
CA LYS A 64 -20.61 4.15 -49.06
C LYS A 64 -19.30 3.96 -48.29
N GLY A 65 -18.22 4.62 -48.71
CA GLY A 65 -16.94 4.61 -47.98
C GLY A 65 -17.06 5.21 -46.58
N ALA A 66 -17.72 6.36 -46.46
CA ALA A 66 -17.97 7.00 -45.15
C ALA A 66 -18.83 6.13 -44.23
N GLN A 67 -19.85 5.44 -44.77
CA GLN A 67 -20.66 4.49 -44.00
C GLN A 67 -19.85 3.30 -43.48
N GLN A 68 -18.94 2.74 -44.29
CA GLN A 68 -18.06 1.66 -43.85
C GLN A 68 -17.11 2.10 -42.74
N VAL A 69 -16.52 3.29 -42.86
CA VAL A 69 -15.66 3.86 -41.81
C VAL A 69 -16.46 4.11 -40.53
N LEU A 70 -17.69 4.61 -40.64
CA LEU A 70 -18.56 4.84 -39.50
C LEU A 70 -18.94 3.53 -38.81
N GLU A 71 -19.20 2.47 -39.58
CA GLU A 71 -19.52 1.15 -39.02
C GLU A 71 -18.30 0.51 -38.33
N GLN A 72 -17.10 0.64 -38.92
CA GLN A 72 -15.86 0.22 -38.29
C GLN A 72 -15.59 1.02 -37.00
N ALA A 73 -15.83 2.33 -37.02
CA ALA A 73 -15.69 3.18 -35.84
C ALA A 73 -16.71 2.82 -34.75
N ARG A 74 -17.94 2.45 -35.11
CA ARG A 74 -18.95 1.93 -34.17
C ARG A 74 -18.51 0.62 -33.54
N GLN A 75 -18.06 -0.34 -34.34
CA GLN A 75 -17.54 -1.61 -33.85
C GLN A 75 -16.30 -1.44 -32.95
N ALA A 76 -15.46 -0.44 -33.24
CA ALA A 76 -14.30 -0.11 -32.42
C ALA A 76 -14.65 0.69 -31.14
N ALA A 77 -15.72 1.50 -31.18
CA ALA A 77 -16.21 2.28 -30.05
C ALA A 77 -17.10 1.46 -29.11
N GLU A 78 -17.65 0.34 -29.57
CA GLU A 78 -18.32 -0.62 -28.71
C GLU A 78 -17.32 -1.20 -27.70
N ARG A 79 -17.72 -1.16 -26.42
CA ARG A 79 -16.93 -1.69 -25.32
C ARG A 79 -16.72 -3.18 -25.60
N PRO A 80 -15.47 -3.70 -25.62
CA PRO A 80 -15.22 -5.10 -25.95
C PRO A 80 -16.01 -6.00 -24.99
N GLN A 81 -16.58 -7.10 -25.49
CA GLN A 81 -17.43 -8.00 -24.69
C GLN A 81 -16.70 -8.63 -23.48
N SER A 82 -15.36 -8.61 -23.48
CA SER A 82 -14.54 -9.05 -22.35
C SER A 82 -14.37 -7.98 -21.25
N ALA A 83 -14.73 -6.72 -21.54
CA ALA A 83 -14.64 -5.66 -20.55
C ALA A 83 -15.78 -5.78 -19.53
N PRO A 84 -15.47 -5.64 -18.23
CA PRO A 84 -16.51 -5.63 -17.20
C PRO A 84 -17.50 -4.49 -17.44
N SER A 85 -18.76 -4.74 -17.07
CA SER A 85 -19.80 -3.70 -17.03
C SER A 85 -19.34 -2.53 -16.15
N ALA A 86 -19.85 -1.33 -16.41
CA ALA A 86 -19.48 -0.13 -15.66
C ALA A 86 -19.73 -0.31 -14.15
N GLU A 87 -20.83 -0.94 -13.77
CA GLU A 87 -21.17 -1.25 -12.37
C GLU A 87 -20.17 -2.24 -11.75
N THR A 88 -19.82 -3.32 -12.46
CA THR A 88 -18.82 -4.28 -11.97
C THR A 88 -17.42 -3.67 -11.85
N MET A 89 -17.08 -2.68 -12.68
CA MET A 89 -15.82 -1.97 -12.59
C MET A 89 -15.80 -1.01 -11.40
N ALA A 90 -16.90 -0.28 -11.16
CA ALA A 90 -17.06 0.59 -10.00
C ALA A 90 -16.96 -0.20 -8.69
N ALA A 91 -17.69 -1.32 -8.58
CA ALA A 91 -17.63 -2.20 -7.41
C ALA A 91 -16.21 -2.78 -7.18
N ARG A 92 -15.47 -3.08 -8.24
CA ARG A 92 -14.06 -3.52 -8.13
C ARG A 92 -13.15 -2.40 -7.64
N LEU A 93 -13.34 -1.17 -8.11
CA LEU A 93 -12.56 -0.02 -7.66
C LEU A 93 -12.83 0.28 -6.18
N GLU A 94 -14.10 0.26 -5.76
CA GLU A 94 -14.46 0.42 -4.35
C GLU A 94 -13.87 -0.70 -3.46
N ALA A 95 -13.87 -1.94 -3.95
CA ALA A 95 -13.25 -3.06 -3.25
C ALA A 95 -11.73 -2.87 -3.10
N VAL A 96 -11.05 -2.45 -4.17
CA VAL A 96 -9.60 -2.16 -4.13
C VAL A 96 -9.30 -0.99 -3.19
N ASP A 97 -10.09 0.08 -3.23
CA ASP A 97 -9.91 1.22 -2.33
C ASP A 97 -10.11 0.83 -0.86
N ALA A 98 -11.10 -0.02 -0.58
CA ALA A 98 -11.32 -0.56 0.75
C ALA A 98 -10.13 -1.42 1.22
N GLU A 99 -9.63 -2.32 0.35
CA GLU A 99 -8.45 -3.14 0.62
C GLU A 99 -7.21 -2.28 0.86
N MET A 100 -6.95 -1.28 0.03
CA MET A 100 -5.84 -0.34 0.20
C MET A 100 -5.93 0.39 1.55
N HIS A 101 -7.10 0.88 1.91
CA HIS A 101 -7.27 1.55 3.19
C HIS A 101 -7.08 0.59 4.38
N THR A 102 -7.55 -0.66 4.28
CA THR A 102 -7.32 -1.66 5.34
C THR A 102 -5.86 -2.04 5.49
N THR A 103 -5.13 -2.17 4.38
CA THR A 103 -3.69 -2.50 4.41
C THR A 103 -2.86 -1.35 4.96
N CYS A 104 -3.16 -0.10 4.59
CA CYS A 104 -2.53 1.08 5.19
C CYS A 104 -2.74 1.12 6.72
N LYS A 105 -3.97 0.94 7.19
CA LYS A 105 -4.24 0.88 8.64
C LYS A 105 -3.50 -0.26 9.33
N HIS A 106 -3.39 -1.41 8.68
CA HIS A 106 -2.65 -2.53 9.24
C HIS A 106 -1.16 -2.21 9.35
N LEU A 107 -0.57 -1.55 8.36
CA LEU A 107 0.82 -1.09 8.40
C LEU A 107 1.04 -0.07 9.53
N GLU A 108 0.15 0.91 9.68
CA GLU A 108 0.23 1.89 10.78
C GLU A 108 0.22 1.21 12.16
N ASN A 109 -0.64 0.21 12.35
CA ASN A 109 -0.70 -0.55 13.59
C ASN A 109 0.58 -1.38 13.84
N LEU A 110 1.15 -1.98 12.79
CA LEU A 110 2.41 -2.72 12.87
C LEU A 110 3.58 -1.78 13.21
N ASP A 111 3.64 -0.60 12.59
CA ASP A 111 4.68 0.39 12.87
C ASP A 111 4.57 0.90 14.32
N ALA A 112 3.36 1.16 14.82
CA ALA A 112 3.13 1.54 16.21
C ALA A 112 3.58 0.44 17.19
N LEU A 113 3.31 -0.83 16.86
CA LEU A 113 3.75 -1.98 17.66
C LEU A 113 5.29 -2.10 17.66
N VAL A 114 5.93 -1.95 16.50
CA VAL A 114 7.40 -1.96 16.40
C VAL A 114 7.99 -0.85 17.24
N GLN A 115 7.47 0.38 17.15
CA GLN A 115 7.93 1.50 17.97
C GLN A 115 7.80 1.20 19.47
N SER A 116 6.65 0.71 19.92
CA SER A 116 6.46 0.29 21.30
C SER A 116 7.50 -0.75 21.75
N LYS A 117 7.76 -1.77 20.92
CA LYS A 117 8.76 -2.80 21.23
C LYS A 117 10.19 -2.28 21.23
N THR A 118 10.53 -1.34 20.35
CA THR A 118 11.85 -0.70 20.38
C THR A 118 12.08 0.10 21.66
N VAL A 119 11.05 0.77 22.18
CA VAL A 119 11.12 1.48 23.46
C VAL A 119 11.30 0.49 24.61
N GLU A 120 10.49 -0.57 24.67
CA GLU A 120 10.63 -1.62 25.69
C GLU A 120 12.02 -2.27 25.67
N LEU A 121 12.58 -2.53 24.47
CA LEU A 121 13.94 -3.06 24.33
C LEU A 121 15.00 -2.06 24.81
N ALA A 122 14.83 -0.76 24.53
CA ALA A 122 15.74 0.27 25.02
C ALA A 122 15.72 0.36 26.55
N GLU A 123 14.54 0.25 27.16
CA GLU A 123 14.38 0.23 28.62
C GLU A 123 15.02 -1.03 29.25
N ASN A 124 14.73 -2.21 28.70
CA ASN A 124 15.29 -3.47 29.20
C ASN A 124 16.81 -3.52 29.05
N THR A 125 17.36 -3.01 27.95
CA THR A 125 18.82 -2.95 27.77
C THR A 125 19.48 -1.95 28.73
N LYS A 126 18.80 -0.85 29.06
CA LYS A 126 19.26 0.07 30.10
C LYS A 126 19.25 -0.61 31.49
N LEU A 127 18.16 -1.26 31.87
CA LEU A 127 18.05 -1.98 33.14
C LEU A 127 19.07 -3.12 33.24
N ALA A 128 19.30 -3.86 32.16
CA ALA A 128 20.32 -4.91 32.12
C ALA A 128 21.72 -4.35 32.40
N ARG A 129 22.09 -3.22 31.78
CA ARG A 129 23.36 -2.54 32.05
C ARG A 129 23.47 -2.02 33.48
N GLU A 130 22.38 -1.48 34.02
CA GLU A 130 22.33 -1.04 35.41
C GLU A 130 22.58 -2.22 36.36
N LEU A 131 21.97 -3.38 36.10
CA LEU A 131 22.18 -4.60 36.88
C LEU A 131 23.59 -5.18 36.72
N GLU A 132 24.15 -5.19 35.50
CA GLU A 132 25.52 -5.61 35.24
C GLU A 132 26.55 -4.73 35.97
N SER A 133 26.23 -3.44 36.16
CA SER A 133 27.09 -2.50 36.88
C SER A 133 27.02 -2.64 38.41
N ARG A 134 26.01 -3.32 38.95
CA ARG A 134 25.86 -3.54 40.40
C ARG A 134 26.72 -4.71 40.86
N ASP A 135 27.69 -4.44 41.72
CA ASP A 135 28.41 -5.48 42.45
C ASP A 135 27.64 -5.89 43.71
N VAL A 136 26.78 -6.90 43.55
CA VAL A 136 25.98 -7.51 44.63
C VAL A 136 26.87 -7.98 45.80
N SER A 137 28.12 -8.36 45.54
CA SER A 137 29.03 -8.81 46.61
C SER A 137 29.60 -7.65 47.43
N ALA A 138 29.70 -6.47 46.84
CA ALA A 138 30.04 -5.24 47.56
C ALA A 138 28.83 -4.75 48.37
N GLU A 139 27.64 -4.70 47.76
CA GLU A 139 26.39 -4.30 48.44
C GLU A 139 26.10 -5.20 49.65
N HIS A 140 26.22 -6.52 49.52
CA HIS A 140 26.03 -7.44 50.65
C HIS A 140 27.10 -7.30 51.74
N ARG A 141 28.34 -6.93 51.38
CA ARG A 141 29.40 -6.70 52.38
C ARG A 141 29.14 -5.44 53.21
N GLU A 142 28.52 -4.42 52.61
CA GLU A 142 28.14 -3.19 53.30
C GLU A 142 26.86 -3.37 54.13
N MET A 143 25.87 -4.10 53.61
CA MET A 143 24.58 -4.30 54.29
C MET A 143 24.60 -5.37 55.38
N LEU A 144 25.48 -6.38 55.26
CA LEU A 144 25.59 -7.45 56.26
C LEU A 144 26.65 -7.09 57.30
N ASP A 145 26.23 -6.51 58.42
CA ASP A 145 27.11 -6.42 59.59
C ASP A 145 27.41 -7.82 60.12
N GLY A 146 28.56 -8.36 59.71
CA GLY A 146 29.04 -9.67 60.14
C GLY A 146 29.18 -9.79 61.65
N THR A 147 29.33 -8.67 62.37
CA THR A 147 29.35 -8.66 63.84
C THR A 147 27.96 -8.94 64.40
N THR A 148 26.93 -8.22 63.94
CA THR A 148 25.54 -8.50 64.30
C THR A 148 25.13 -9.94 63.96
N LEU A 149 25.54 -10.47 62.80
CA LEU A 149 25.26 -11.86 62.43
C LEU A 149 25.92 -12.85 63.39
N ARG A 150 27.22 -12.69 63.68
CA ARG A 150 27.94 -13.52 64.65
C ARG A 150 27.32 -13.44 66.04
N MET A 151 26.98 -12.23 66.50
CA MET A 151 26.30 -12.03 67.79
C MET A 151 24.95 -12.75 67.84
N ARG A 152 24.16 -12.71 66.76
CA ARG A 152 22.90 -13.44 66.66
C ARG A 152 23.10 -14.96 66.64
N MET A 153 24.14 -15.45 65.97
CA MET A 153 24.52 -16.87 66.01
C MET A 153 24.90 -17.30 67.42
N PHE A 154 25.76 -16.55 68.12
CA PHE A 154 26.15 -16.85 69.49
C PHE A 154 24.96 -16.80 70.46
N THR A 155 24.04 -15.84 70.28
CA THR A 155 22.79 -15.75 71.04
C THR A 155 21.91 -16.99 70.86
N ARG A 156 21.82 -17.50 69.62
CA ARG A 156 21.07 -18.73 69.32
C ARG A 156 21.75 -19.99 69.83
N LEU A 157 23.08 -20.00 69.91
CA LEU A 157 23.84 -21.08 70.52
C LEU A 157 23.72 -21.08 72.05
N GLY A 158 23.13 -20.05 72.65
CA GLY A 158 22.92 -19.97 74.10
C GLY A 158 23.89 -19.04 74.83
N PHE A 159 24.79 -18.36 74.11
CA PHE A 159 25.67 -17.34 74.67
C PHE A 159 24.97 -15.98 74.66
N ARG A 160 24.74 -15.40 75.83
CA ARG A 160 24.19 -14.05 75.98
C ARG A 160 25.21 -13.19 76.71
N THR A 161 25.48 -12.01 76.18
CA THR A 161 26.32 -11.01 76.86
C THR A 161 25.43 -10.05 77.62
N GLU A 162 25.73 -9.82 78.89
CA GLU A 162 25.11 -8.77 79.68
C GLU A 162 26.09 -7.60 79.81
N SER A 163 25.68 -6.42 79.36
CA SER A 163 26.46 -5.19 79.48
C SER A 163 25.97 -4.44 80.71
N GLU A 164 26.82 -4.34 81.73
CA GLU A 164 26.48 -3.66 82.99
C GLU A 164 26.81 -2.15 82.98
N ARG A 165 27.55 -1.65 81.98
CA ARG A 165 27.92 -0.21 81.88
C ARG A 165 27.46 0.44 80.58
N ALA A 166 27.13 1.73 80.70
CA ALA A 166 26.75 2.62 79.59
C ALA A 166 27.82 2.75 78.49
N ASP A 167 29.05 2.31 78.76
CA ASP A 167 30.20 2.39 77.84
C ASP A 167 30.24 1.23 76.82
N GLY A 168 29.26 0.32 76.84
CA GLY A 168 29.17 -0.80 75.89
C GLY A 168 30.17 -1.93 76.13
N VAL A 169 30.91 -1.89 77.25
CA VAL A 169 31.84 -2.96 77.64
C VAL A 169 31.06 -4.11 78.26
N VAL A 170 31.24 -5.32 77.72
CA VAL A 170 30.64 -6.55 78.23
C VAL A 170 31.31 -6.91 79.56
N SER A 171 30.56 -6.92 80.65
CA SER A 171 31.07 -7.31 81.97
C SER A 171 30.84 -8.78 82.28
N LYS A 172 29.80 -9.38 81.68
CA LYS A 172 29.34 -10.72 82.01
C LYS A 172 28.89 -11.51 80.77
N ILE A 173 29.25 -12.78 80.73
CA ILE A 173 28.77 -13.74 79.71
C ILE A 173 27.91 -14.79 80.41
N ILE A 174 26.73 -15.04 79.86
CA ILE A 174 25.80 -16.07 80.28
C ILE A 174 25.83 -17.15 79.19
N ALA A 175 26.25 -18.36 79.55
CA ALA A 175 26.16 -19.54 78.71
C ALA A 175 25.01 -20.41 79.18
N ALA A 176 24.07 -20.69 78.28
CA ALA A 176 22.95 -21.59 78.53
C ALA A 176 22.98 -22.76 77.55
N ASP A 177 22.72 -23.97 78.04
CA ASP A 177 22.46 -25.13 77.20
C ASP A 177 21.22 -24.91 76.30
N HIS A 178 21.12 -25.67 75.21
CA HIS A 178 20.02 -25.65 74.23
C HIS A 178 18.63 -25.76 74.86
N PHE A 179 18.52 -26.48 75.98
CA PHE A 179 17.27 -26.69 76.71
C PHE A 179 17.08 -25.73 77.90
N GLY A 180 18.04 -24.82 78.15
CA GLY A 180 18.00 -23.85 79.25
C GLY A 180 18.10 -24.45 80.65
N GLN A 181 18.49 -25.74 80.78
CA GLN A 181 18.56 -26.44 82.06
C GLN A 181 19.86 -26.14 82.83
N ARG A 182 20.97 -25.96 82.11
CA ARG A 182 22.25 -25.56 82.66
C ARG A 182 22.54 -24.14 82.20
N VAL A 183 22.54 -23.21 83.16
CA VAL A 183 22.88 -21.79 82.92
C VAL A 183 24.06 -21.46 83.80
N GLU A 184 25.16 -21.05 83.17
CA GLU A 184 26.36 -20.60 83.85
C GLU A 184 26.62 -19.14 83.51
N SER A 185 26.91 -18.35 84.54
CA SER A 185 27.17 -16.93 84.40
C SER A 185 28.61 -16.65 84.81
N VAL A 186 29.37 -16.04 83.92
CA VAL A 186 30.80 -15.81 84.07
C VAL A 186 31.07 -14.30 84.01
N ASP A 187 31.51 -13.74 85.14
CA ASP A 187 31.86 -12.33 85.29
C ASP A 187 33.29 -12.08 84.83
N LEU A 188 33.49 -11.44 83.69
CA LEU A 188 34.81 -11.25 83.08
C LEU A 188 35.79 -10.46 83.97
N GLY A 189 35.28 -9.63 84.89
CA GLY A 189 36.10 -8.90 85.85
C GLY A 189 36.74 -9.74 86.97
N GLN A 190 36.22 -10.95 87.24
CA GLN A 190 36.77 -11.85 88.27
C GLN A 190 37.79 -12.86 87.71
N TYR A 191 37.85 -13.00 86.39
CA TYR A 191 38.66 -14.00 85.69
C TYR A 191 39.86 -13.40 84.97
N SER A 192 40.38 -12.23 85.42
CA SER A 192 41.58 -11.60 84.83
C SER A 192 42.82 -12.49 84.85
N ASP A 193 42.86 -13.46 85.77
CA ASP A 193 44.01 -14.33 86.01
C ASP A 193 43.86 -15.72 85.35
N VAL A 194 42.72 -16.01 84.72
CA VAL A 194 42.45 -17.27 84.01
C VAL A 194 42.75 -17.12 82.53
N SER A 195 43.37 -18.14 81.93
CA SER A 195 43.68 -18.10 80.50
C SER A 195 42.41 -18.08 79.64
N ASP A 196 42.41 -17.29 78.57
CA ASP A 196 41.31 -17.22 77.60
C ASP A 196 40.89 -18.60 77.08
N PHE A 197 41.85 -19.52 76.97
CA PHE A 197 41.62 -20.89 76.55
C PHE A 197 40.78 -21.69 77.54
N GLU A 198 41.09 -21.62 78.84
CA GLU A 198 40.34 -22.31 79.89
C GLU A 198 38.93 -21.73 80.04
N LEU A 199 38.81 -20.41 79.95
CA LEU A 199 37.52 -19.72 79.94
C LEU A 199 36.65 -20.17 78.77
N THR A 200 37.22 -20.19 77.56
CA THR A 200 36.52 -20.63 76.34
C THR A 200 36.09 -22.09 76.46
N LYS A 201 36.99 -22.97 76.92
CA LYS A 201 36.68 -24.39 77.12
C LYS A 201 35.49 -24.58 78.07
N ARG A 202 35.51 -23.90 79.22
CA ARG A 202 34.42 -23.96 80.21
C ARG A 202 33.08 -23.48 79.66
N LEU A 203 33.08 -22.39 78.90
CA LEU A 203 31.89 -21.86 78.24
C LEU A 203 31.33 -22.84 77.19
N TRP A 204 32.19 -23.49 76.41
CA TRP A 204 31.77 -24.52 75.46
C TRP A 204 31.29 -25.81 76.14
N ASP A 205 31.87 -26.20 77.27
CA ASP A 205 31.41 -27.37 78.05
C ASP A 205 29.99 -27.21 78.62
N VAL A 206 29.50 -25.97 78.76
CA VAL A 206 28.13 -25.67 79.19
C VAL A 206 27.14 -25.74 78.04
N VAL A 207 27.56 -25.27 76.85
CA VAL A 207 26.72 -25.19 75.64
C VAL A 207 26.76 -26.48 74.82
N ALA A 208 27.77 -27.31 75.01
CA ALA A 208 27.91 -28.58 74.31
C ALA A 208 26.66 -29.44 74.54
N ILE A 209 26.07 -29.87 73.43
CA ILE A 209 24.94 -30.81 73.44
C ILE A 209 25.47 -32.09 74.12
N PRO A 210 24.81 -32.59 75.18
CA PRO A 210 25.20 -33.85 75.78
C PRO A 210 25.12 -34.94 74.70
N THR A 211 26.29 -35.46 74.31
CA THR A 211 26.36 -36.64 73.45
C THR A 211 25.74 -37.81 74.22
N PRO A 212 24.81 -38.57 73.62
CA PRO A 212 24.16 -39.71 74.26
C PRO A 212 25.16 -40.80 74.66
#